data_AF-A0A060BY73-F1
#
_entry.id   AF-A0A060BY73-F1
#
_cell.length_a   1.000
_cell.length_b   1.000
_cell.length_c   1.000
_cell.angle_alpha   90.00
_cell.angle_beta   90.00
_cell.angle_gamma   90.00
#
_symmetry.space_group_name_H-M   'P 1'
#
loop_
_entity.id
_entity.type
_entity.pdbx_description
1 polymer ?
#
loop_
_entity_poly.entity_id
_entity_poly.type
_entity_poly.pdbx_seq_one_letter_code
_entity_poly.pdbx_strand_id
1 'polypeptide(L)'
;QLVDYETCVFIDADAIVLRNIDRLFDYPEFSAAPNVYESLADFHRLNSGVFVAKPSLQTFQTMLETLDQPGVFWRRTDQTFLETFFPDWQGLPVFMNMLQYVWFNLPELWDWNSIRVIHYQYRKPVGTKD
;
A
#
# COMPACT_ATOMS: atom_id res chain seq x y z
N GLN A 1 9.21 13.06 -11.56
CA GLN A 1 7.94 13.20 -10.81
C GLN A 1 6.80 13.21 -11.82
N LEU A 2 5.65 12.61 -11.48
CA LEU A 2 4.52 12.37 -12.39
C LEU A 2 3.48 13.52 -12.33
N VAL A 3 3.94 14.77 -12.35
CA VAL A 3 3.11 15.96 -12.05
C VAL A 3 2.08 16.31 -13.12
N ASP A 4 2.16 15.67 -14.29
CA ASP A 4 1.16 15.81 -15.35
C ASP A 4 -0.13 15.02 -15.04
N TYR A 5 -0.15 14.23 -13.98
CA TYR A 5 -1.31 13.47 -13.51
C TYR A 5 -1.89 14.10 -12.24
N GLU A 6 -3.21 14.29 -12.20
CA GLU A 6 -3.92 14.80 -11.02
C GLU A 6 -3.91 13.78 -9.86
N THR A 7 -4.06 12.50 -10.17
CA THR A 7 -4.11 11.41 -9.19
C THR A 7 -3.45 10.18 -9.78
N CYS A 8 -2.62 9.52 -8.98
CA CYS A 8 -1.96 8.28 -9.32
C CYS A 8 -2.34 7.20 -8.31
N VAL A 9 -2.62 6.00 -8.80
CA VAL A 9 -2.68 4.79 -7.98
C VAL A 9 -1.34 4.08 -8.13
N PHE A 10 -0.57 4.04 -7.05
CA PHE A 10 0.65 3.24 -6.98
C PHE A 10 0.29 1.78 -6.70
N ILE A 11 0.96 0.86 -7.38
CA ILE A 11 0.80 -0.58 -7.23
C ILE A 11 2.19 -1.20 -7.28
N ASP A 12 2.56 -1.95 -6.24
CA ASP A 12 3.81 -2.69 -6.18
C ASP A 12 3.89 -3.72 -7.33
N ALA A 13 5.11 -3.96 -7.83
CA ALA A 13 5.33 -4.85 -8.97
C ALA A 13 4.98 -6.34 -8.68
N ASP A 14 4.84 -6.70 -7.41
CA ASP A 14 4.40 -8.01 -6.93
C ASP A 14 2.93 -8.05 -6.50
N ALA A 15 2.12 -7.09 -6.96
CA ALA A 15 0.68 -7.16 -6.86
C ALA A 15 0.03 -7.55 -8.21
N ILE A 16 -1.07 -8.29 -8.13
CA ILE A 16 -1.88 -8.72 -9.29
C ILE A 16 -3.28 -8.13 -9.14
N VAL A 17 -3.69 -7.34 -10.13
CA VAL A 17 -5.04 -6.81 -10.25
C VAL A 17 -5.93 -7.86 -10.90
N LEU A 18 -6.94 -8.33 -10.16
CA LEU A 18 -7.88 -9.37 -10.62
C LEU A 18 -9.14 -8.79 -11.25
N ARG A 19 -9.50 -7.56 -10.90
CA ARG A 19 -10.74 -6.88 -11.30
C ARG A 19 -10.49 -5.37 -11.38
N ASN A 20 -11.40 -4.66 -12.06
CA ASN A 20 -11.32 -3.20 -12.16
C ASN A 20 -11.20 -2.53 -10.77
N ILE A 21 -10.30 -1.56 -10.67
CA ILE A 21 -9.96 -0.80 -9.47
C ILE A 21 -10.07 0.71 -9.69
N ASP A 22 -10.75 1.17 -10.74
CA ASP A 22 -10.80 2.59 -11.09
C ASP A 22 -11.44 3.45 -9.99
N ARG A 23 -12.29 2.85 -9.16
CA ARG A 23 -12.82 3.51 -7.96
C ARG A 23 -11.73 4.04 -7.00
N LEU A 24 -10.49 3.57 -7.10
CA LEU A 24 -9.37 4.09 -6.30
C LEU A 24 -9.06 5.56 -6.64
N PHE A 25 -9.37 6.01 -7.87
CA PHE A 25 -9.17 7.41 -8.24
C PHE A 25 -10.15 8.38 -7.54
N ASP A 26 -11.22 7.86 -6.93
CA ASP A 26 -12.18 8.66 -6.16
C ASP A 26 -11.74 8.89 -4.70
N TYR A 27 -10.69 8.20 -4.24
CA TYR A 27 -10.19 8.33 -2.87
C TYR A 27 -9.22 9.51 -2.74
N PRO A 28 -9.15 10.15 -1.55
CA PRO A 28 -8.22 11.26 -1.32
C PRO A 28 -6.77 10.78 -1.20
N GLU A 29 -5.83 11.70 -1.37
CA GLU A 29 -4.47 11.50 -0.86
C GLU A 29 -4.50 11.65 0.67
N PHE A 30 -3.83 10.81 1.46
CA PHE A 30 -3.12 9.59 1.12
C PHE A 30 -3.99 8.41 1.53
N SER A 31 -4.47 7.61 0.58
CA SER A 31 -5.29 6.43 0.88
C SER A 31 -4.51 5.16 0.61
N ALA A 32 -4.43 4.26 1.59
CA ALA A 32 -3.72 2.99 1.46
C ALA A 32 -4.49 1.87 2.14
N ALA A 33 -4.24 0.63 1.74
CA ALA A 33 -4.91 -0.51 2.36
C ALA A 33 -4.26 -0.88 3.70
N PRO A 34 -5.04 -1.43 4.65
CA PRO A 34 -4.53 -1.91 5.92
C PRO A 34 -3.63 -3.14 5.75
N ASN A 35 -2.63 -3.23 6.62
CA ASN A 35 -1.65 -4.30 6.64
C ASN A 35 -2.11 -5.48 7.52
N VAL A 36 -3.08 -6.26 7.03
CA VAL A 36 -3.71 -7.36 7.78
C VAL A 36 -2.92 -8.66 7.63
N TYR A 37 -2.31 -9.15 8.72
CA TYR A 37 -1.52 -10.39 8.72
C TYR A 37 -2.14 -11.51 9.53
N GLU A 38 -2.47 -11.23 10.80
CA GLU A 38 -2.88 -12.27 11.75
C GLU A 38 -4.19 -11.91 12.47
N SER A 39 -4.51 -10.62 12.60
CA SER A 39 -5.73 -10.20 13.28
C SER A 39 -6.33 -8.91 12.74
N LEU A 40 -7.60 -8.66 13.10
CA LEU A 40 -8.26 -7.39 12.83
C LEU A 40 -7.64 -6.20 13.57
N ALA A 41 -6.79 -6.44 14.59
CA ALA A 41 -6.06 -5.38 15.28
C ALA A 41 -4.94 -4.77 14.40
N ASP A 42 -4.53 -5.47 13.34
CA ASP A 42 -3.48 -4.99 12.42
C ASP A 42 -3.99 -3.94 11.41
N PHE A 43 -5.30 -3.61 11.43
CA PHE A 43 -5.91 -2.65 10.51
C PHE A 43 -5.38 -1.22 10.66
N HIS A 44 -4.75 -0.90 11.78
CA HIS A 44 -4.18 0.42 12.04
C HIS A 44 -2.85 0.68 11.34
N ARG A 45 -2.29 -0.33 10.67
CA ARG A 45 -0.99 -0.22 10.00
C ARG A 45 -1.20 -0.09 8.51
N LEU A 46 -0.53 0.87 7.91
CA LEU A 46 -0.54 1.04 6.46
C LEU A 46 0.21 -0.11 5.77
N ASN A 47 -0.27 -0.56 4.61
CA ASN A 47 0.53 -1.32 3.63
C ASN A 47 0.74 -0.45 2.38
N SER A 48 2.00 -0.18 2.04
CA SER A 48 2.37 0.73 0.94
C SER A 48 2.36 0.08 -0.44
N GLY A 49 1.96 -1.19 -0.56
CA GLY A 49 1.94 -1.86 -1.87
C GLY A 49 0.81 -1.41 -2.80
N VAL A 50 -0.24 -0.79 -2.26
CA VAL A 50 -1.27 -0.10 -3.06
C VAL A 50 -1.70 1.16 -2.32
N PHE A 51 -1.53 2.32 -2.97
CA PHE A 51 -1.99 3.60 -2.42
C PHE A 51 -2.39 4.61 -3.49
N VAL A 52 -3.15 5.61 -3.06
CA VAL A 52 -3.56 6.77 -3.86
C VAL A 52 -2.74 7.98 -3.45
N ALA A 53 -2.12 8.64 -4.43
CA ALA A 53 -1.31 9.83 -4.24
C ALA A 53 -1.65 10.91 -5.27
N LYS A 54 -1.41 12.17 -4.93
CA LYS A 54 -1.52 13.32 -5.82
C LYS A 54 -0.11 13.85 -6.10
N PRO A 55 0.45 13.57 -7.29
CA PRO A 55 1.81 14.00 -7.63
C PRO A 55 2.02 15.50 -7.41
N SER A 56 3.01 15.85 -6.57
CA SER A 56 3.34 17.23 -6.24
C SER A 56 4.83 17.38 -6.04
N LEU A 57 5.46 18.36 -6.73
CA LEU A 57 6.88 18.66 -6.52
C LEU A 57 7.15 19.10 -5.09
N GLN A 58 6.25 19.87 -4.49
CA GLN A 58 6.37 20.33 -3.12
C GLN A 58 6.35 19.15 -2.15
N THR A 59 5.36 18.26 -2.27
CA THR A 59 5.27 17.04 -1.44
C THR A 59 6.51 16.17 -1.61
N PHE A 60 6.99 16.00 -2.85
CA PHE A 60 8.20 15.23 -3.11
C PHE A 60 9.45 15.84 -2.46
N GLN A 61 9.65 17.16 -2.56
CA GLN A 61 10.77 17.85 -1.93
C GLN A 61 10.70 17.74 -0.40
N THR A 62 9.54 17.96 0.20
CA THR A 62 9.34 17.81 1.65
C THR A 62 9.59 16.37 2.11
N MET A 63 9.20 15.36 1.31
CA MET A 63 9.55 13.97 1.61
C MET A 63 11.06 13.74 1.61
N LEU A 64 11.79 14.27 0.62
CA LEU A 64 13.26 14.15 0.56
C LEU A 64 13.94 14.83 1.76
N GLU A 65 13.52 16.04 2.13
CA GLU A 65 14.04 16.76 3.30
C GLU A 65 13.75 16.01 4.60
N THR A 66 12.60 15.34 4.70
CA THR A 66 12.23 14.53 5.87
C THR A 66 13.07 13.24 5.95
N LEU A 67 13.35 12.62 4.80
CA LEU A 67 14.20 11.42 4.71
C LEU A 67 15.65 11.71 5.12
N ASP A 68 16.17 12.89 4.78
CA ASP A 68 17.56 13.29 5.02
C ASP A 68 17.83 13.80 6.46
N GLN A 69 16.83 13.75 7.35
CA GLN A 69 17.00 14.21 8.74
C GLN A 69 18.02 13.35 9.51
N PRO A 70 19.10 13.95 10.05
CA PRO A 70 20.13 13.21 10.78
C PRO A 70 19.56 12.46 11.99
N GLY A 71 19.95 11.20 12.16
CA GLY A 71 19.59 10.39 13.32
C GLY A 71 18.21 9.70 13.26
N VAL A 72 17.46 9.87 12.17
CA VAL A 72 16.20 9.15 11.95
C VAL A 72 16.47 7.79 11.32
N PHE A 73 15.89 6.72 11.87
CA PHE A 73 15.99 5.36 11.34
C PHE A 73 14.61 4.84 10.92
N TRP A 74 14.44 4.58 9.62
CA TRP A 74 13.22 4.05 9.04
C TRP A 74 13.23 2.52 9.06
N ARG A 75 12.60 1.91 10.08
CA ARG A 75 12.63 0.45 10.33
C ARG A 75 12.12 -0.42 9.17
N ARG A 76 11.21 0.10 8.35
CA ARG A 76 10.74 -0.49 7.08
C ARG A 76 10.91 0.58 6.00
N THR A 77 11.34 0.19 4.80
CA THR A 77 11.89 1.10 3.77
C THR A 77 10.97 2.27 3.46
N ASP A 78 9.82 2.02 2.86
CA ASP A 78 8.88 3.02 2.38
C ASP A 78 7.63 3.06 3.27
N GLN A 79 7.13 1.90 3.70
CA GLN A 79 5.91 1.79 4.50
C GLN A 79 5.93 2.65 5.77
N THR A 80 6.97 2.50 6.61
CA THR A 80 7.06 3.24 7.88
C THR A 80 7.29 4.72 7.65
N PHE A 81 8.01 5.08 6.58
CA PHE A 81 8.19 6.47 6.20
C PHE A 81 6.85 7.10 5.78
N LEU A 82 6.11 6.47 4.87
CA LEU A 82 4.83 6.97 4.35
C LEU A 82 3.77 7.04 5.44
N GLU A 83 3.70 6.05 6.33
CA GLU A 83 2.82 6.05 7.51
C GLU A 83 3.13 7.21 8.47
N THR A 84 4.41 7.60 8.59
CA THR A 84 4.83 8.74 9.43
C THR A 84 4.59 10.08 8.73
N PHE A 85 4.87 10.16 7.43
CA PHE A 85 4.75 11.38 6.63
C PHE A 85 3.27 11.76 6.39
N PHE A 86 2.39 10.77 6.28
CA PHE A 86 0.94 10.94 6.16
C PHE A 86 0.22 10.38 7.39
N PRO A 87 0.25 11.08 8.54
CA PRO A 87 -0.36 10.57 9.78
C PRO A 87 -1.89 10.40 9.69
N ASP A 88 -2.54 11.19 8.84
CA ASP A 88 -4.01 11.19 8.62
C ASP A 88 -4.42 10.36 7.39
N TRP A 89 -3.62 9.35 7.03
CA TRP A 89 -3.91 8.48 5.90
C TRP A 89 -5.27 7.79 6.04
N GLN A 90 -5.93 7.54 4.91
CA GLN A 90 -7.27 6.96 4.85
C GLN A 90 -7.21 5.49 4.49
N GLY A 91 -7.93 4.66 5.25
CA GLY A 91 -7.98 3.21 5.02
C GLY A 91 -8.78 2.83 3.78
N LEU A 92 -8.13 2.15 2.82
CA LEU A 92 -8.82 1.44 1.75
C LEU A 92 -9.43 0.13 2.27
N PRO A 93 -10.46 -0.42 1.61
CA PRO A 93 -10.89 -1.77 1.89
C PRO A 93 -9.74 -2.77 1.72
N VAL A 94 -9.59 -3.74 2.63
CA VAL A 94 -8.54 -4.77 2.58
C VAL A 94 -8.47 -5.50 1.23
N PHE A 95 -9.62 -5.64 0.55
CA PHE A 95 -9.71 -6.26 -0.78
C PHE A 95 -9.00 -5.49 -1.91
N MET A 96 -8.62 -4.23 -1.67
CA MET A 96 -7.84 -3.42 -2.63
C MET A 96 -6.33 -3.69 -2.56
N ASN A 97 -5.89 -4.49 -1.60
CA ASN A 97 -4.50 -4.92 -1.41
C ASN A 97 -4.48 -6.17 -0.51
N MET A 98 -5.09 -7.27 -0.96
CA MET A 98 -5.21 -8.48 -0.15
C MET A 98 -3.85 -9.19 -0.06
N LEU A 99 -3.27 -9.26 1.13
CA LEU A 99 -2.01 -9.97 1.33
C LEU A 99 -2.20 -11.47 1.18
N GLN A 100 -1.30 -12.12 0.43
CA GLN A 100 -1.38 -13.57 0.18
C GLN A 100 -1.46 -14.44 1.44
N TYR A 101 -0.92 -13.97 2.57
CA TYR A 101 -0.92 -14.72 3.84
C TYR A 101 -2.27 -14.74 4.55
N VAL A 102 -3.18 -13.80 4.21
CA VAL A 102 -4.55 -13.82 4.73
C VAL A 102 -5.25 -15.13 4.36
N TRP A 103 -4.91 -15.73 3.21
CA TRP A 103 -5.41 -17.06 2.82
C TRP A 103 -5.13 -18.14 3.88
N PHE A 104 -3.96 -18.09 4.51
CA PHE A 104 -3.55 -19.08 5.51
C PHE A 104 -3.98 -18.70 6.93
N ASN A 105 -3.88 -17.41 7.28
CA ASN A 105 -4.04 -16.93 8.64
C ASN A 105 -5.48 -16.55 9.00
N LEU A 106 -6.24 -16.05 8.02
CA LEU A 106 -7.60 -15.54 8.19
C LEU A 106 -8.48 -15.98 7.00
N PRO A 107 -8.67 -17.29 6.77
CA PRO A 107 -9.39 -17.80 5.61
C PRO A 107 -10.83 -17.30 5.51
N GLU A 108 -11.45 -16.96 6.64
CA GLU A 108 -12.81 -16.38 6.70
C GLU A 108 -12.88 -14.99 6.05
N LEU A 109 -11.77 -14.24 6.04
CA LEU A 109 -11.68 -12.94 5.35
C LEU A 109 -11.43 -13.10 3.85
N TRP A 110 -11.08 -14.30 3.39
CA TRP A 110 -10.75 -14.54 2.00
C TRP A 110 -12.01 -14.83 1.16
N ASP A 111 -12.54 -13.78 0.55
CA ASP A 111 -13.60 -13.89 -0.45
C ASP A 111 -13.08 -13.57 -1.86
N TRP A 112 -12.98 -14.62 -2.68
CA TRP A 112 -12.59 -14.52 -4.08
C TRP A 112 -13.46 -13.56 -4.90
N ASN A 113 -14.72 -13.31 -4.54
CA ASN A 113 -15.59 -12.37 -5.26
C ASN A 113 -15.33 -10.90 -4.88
N SER A 114 -14.84 -10.67 -3.66
CA SER A 114 -14.54 -9.33 -3.14
C SER A 114 -13.13 -8.85 -3.49
N ILE A 115 -12.13 -9.75 -3.52
CA ILE A 115 -10.73 -9.39 -3.78
C ILE A 115 -10.59 -8.67 -5.14
N ARG A 116 -9.91 -7.51 -5.15
CA ARG A 116 -9.61 -6.75 -6.37
C ARG A 116 -8.13 -6.81 -6.72
N VAL A 117 -7.27 -6.77 -5.70
CA VAL A 117 -5.81 -6.89 -5.84
C VAL A 117 -5.30 -7.92 -4.84
N ILE A 118 -4.43 -8.82 -5.29
CA ILE A 118 -3.64 -9.71 -4.43
C ILE A 118 -2.20 -9.23 -4.42
N HIS A 119 -1.60 -9.11 -3.24
CA HIS A 119 -0.22 -8.67 -3.07
C HIS A 119 0.66 -9.80 -2.52
N TYR A 120 1.68 -10.16 -3.31
CA TYR A 120 2.57 -11.29 -3.06
C TYR A 120 3.80 -10.90 -2.23
N GLN A 121 3.57 -10.43 -1.00
CA GLN A 121 4.64 -9.99 -0.12
C GLN A 121 5.58 -11.15 0.24
N TYR A 122 6.90 -10.92 0.28
CA TYR A 122 7.98 -11.89 0.56
C TYR A 122 8.26 -12.98 -0.49
N ARG A 123 7.27 -13.74 -0.96
CA ARG A 123 7.48 -14.80 -1.97
C ARG A 123 7.03 -14.29 -3.34
N LYS A 124 7.98 -13.77 -4.11
CA LYS A 124 7.72 -13.16 -5.41
C LYS A 124 7.13 -14.20 -6.39
N PRO A 125 6.14 -13.84 -7.23
CA PRO A 125 5.53 -14.77 -8.20
C PRO A 125 6.53 -15.31 -9.23
N VAL A 126 7.55 -14.52 -9.55
CA VAL A 126 8.64 -14.86 -10.45
C VAL A 126 9.93 -15.03 -9.64
N GLY A 127 10.44 -16.25 -9.59
CA GLY A 127 11.65 -16.59 -8.83
C GLY A 127 11.42 -17.72 -7.84
N THR A 128 11.09 -18.91 -8.33
CA THR A 128 11.49 -20.13 -7.63
C THR A 128 13.01 -20.19 -7.71
N LYS A 129 13.69 -19.87 -6.59
CA LYS A 129 15.01 -20.47 -6.40
C LYS A 129 14.74 -21.92 -6.01
N ASP A 130 15.07 -22.82 -6.92
CA ASP A 130 15.30 -24.23 -6.61
C ASP A 130 16.27 -24.35 -5.42
#